data_AF-A0A0D8Y402-F1
#
_entry.id   AF-A0A0D8Y402-F1
#
_cell.length_a   1.000
_cell.length_b   1.000
_cell.length_c   1.000
_cell.angle_alpha   90.00
_cell.angle_beta   90.00
_cell.angle_gamma   90.00
#
_symmetry.space_group_name_H-M   'P 1'
#
loop_
_entity.id
_entity.type
_entity.pdbx_description
1 polymer ?
#
loop_
_entity_poly.entity_id
_entity_poly.type
_entity_poly.pdbx_seq_one_letter_code
_entity_poly.pdbx_strand_id
1 'polypeptide(L)'
;MLEVRKLKSYKRKISLEDAVLDAIVEVTHMFNSSRRDPTVFVTSDKQASEIRKRSFFAQVAERVSYKLPREQLYANRNALDDICPLRYIACSRSKYRSASGICNNVLSPHSGAVLHSFQRALPADYGDEISSWKLSVDKDQLPHPNRIAHMLFRSSKFYSPQNNGLPSTPISALFVQWSRFLYDDMAAIVPYRDTDGKLPSCCPESDHPECAPLYDDNDPHEIMAGLGCQSYVRSQIAPSARCELGTRQQMNMASSFIDAEPIYGNTIEEALEKRTRKNGNIAQ
;
A
#
# COMPACT_ATOMS: atom_id res chain seq x y z
N MET A 1 -23.96 23.10 42.10
CA MET A 1 -23.63 24.08 41.04
C MET A 1 -22.16 24.44 41.18
N LEU A 2 -21.30 23.74 40.45
CA LEU A 2 -19.88 24.07 40.32
C LEU A 2 -19.62 24.19 38.82
N GLU A 3 -19.32 25.41 38.39
CA GLU A 3 -19.08 25.78 37.00
C GLU A 3 -17.93 24.96 36.39
N VAL A 4 -18.28 24.12 35.43
CA VAL A 4 -17.32 23.53 34.49
C VAL A 4 -16.81 24.67 33.61
N ARG A 5 -15.64 25.21 33.95
CA ARG A 5 -14.86 26.12 33.11
C ARG A 5 -14.68 25.47 31.73
N LYS A 6 -15.32 26.07 30.72
CA LYS A 6 -15.09 25.80 29.29
C LYS A 6 -13.61 26.06 28.98
N LEU A 7 -12.79 25.01 29.00
CA LEU A 7 -11.51 25.00 28.28
C LEU A 7 -11.84 24.99 26.78
N LYS A 8 -12.05 26.18 26.21
CA LYS A 8 -11.86 26.38 24.77
C LYS A 8 -10.39 26.07 24.50
N SER A 9 -10.11 24.86 24.02
CA SER A 9 -8.82 24.51 23.44
C SER A 9 -8.54 25.50 22.31
N TYR A 10 -7.66 26.46 22.59
CA TYR A 10 -7.11 27.36 21.60
C TYR A 10 -6.14 26.53 20.77
N LYS A 11 -6.67 25.74 19.80
CA LYS A 11 -5.83 25.09 18.79
C LYS A 11 -5.11 26.21 18.04
N ARG A 12 -3.85 26.46 18.42
CA ARG A 12 -2.94 27.34 17.69
C ARG A 12 -2.97 26.85 16.24
N LYS A 13 -3.30 27.73 15.28
CA LYS A 13 -3.19 27.38 13.86
C LYS A 13 -1.73 27.00 13.61
N ILE A 14 -1.46 25.72 13.41
CA ILE A 14 -0.15 25.21 13.01
C ILE A 14 0.15 25.83 11.65
N SER A 15 1.35 26.40 11.50
CA SER A 15 1.82 26.89 10.20
C SER A 15 2.16 25.72 9.29
N LEU A 16 2.21 25.95 7.97
CA LEU A 16 2.61 24.91 7.01
C LEU A 16 4.01 24.38 7.33
N GLU A 17 4.96 25.27 7.61
CA GLU A 17 6.34 24.91 7.92
C GLU A 17 6.43 24.06 9.19
N ASP A 18 5.70 24.43 10.25
CA ASP A 18 5.63 23.65 11.48
C ASP A 18 5.04 22.26 11.21
N ALA A 19 3.96 22.17 10.41
CA ALA A 19 3.33 20.89 10.07
C ALA A 19 4.30 19.96 9.31
N VAL A 20 5.05 20.51 8.35
CA VAL A 20 6.03 19.76 7.55
C VAL A 20 7.19 19.27 8.42
N LEU A 21 7.79 20.15 9.22
CA LEU A 21 8.90 19.79 10.11
C LEU A 21 8.48 18.73 11.12
N ASP A 22 7.35 18.92 11.78
CA ASP A 22 6.82 17.98 12.76
C ASP A 22 6.50 16.62 12.13
N ALA A 23 5.89 16.60 10.94
CA ALA A 23 5.66 15.35 10.20
C ALA A 23 6.98 14.63 9.83
N ILE A 24 7.99 15.34 9.34
CA ILE A 24 9.30 14.75 9.02
C ILE A 24 9.93 14.11 10.26
N VAL A 25 9.89 14.82 11.41
CA VAL A 25 10.45 14.34 12.68
C VAL A 25 9.71 13.08 13.14
N GLU A 26 8.39 13.10 13.20
CA GLU A 26 7.61 11.93 13.62
C GLU A 26 7.85 10.73 12.70
N VAL A 27 7.97 10.95 11.38
CA VAL A 27 8.16 9.86 10.41
C VAL A 27 9.55 9.27 10.60
N THR A 28 10.56 10.13 10.76
CA THR A 28 11.93 9.72 11.05
C THR A 28 12.04 8.91 12.36
N HIS A 29 11.30 9.30 13.40
CA HIS A 29 11.27 8.54 14.66
C HIS A 29 10.69 7.14 14.49
N MET A 30 9.58 7.01 13.75
CA MET A 30 8.97 5.72 13.43
C MET A 30 9.92 4.81 12.64
N PHE A 31 10.76 5.38 11.78
CA PHE A 31 11.80 4.63 11.06
C PHE A 31 12.99 4.24 11.93
N ASN A 32 13.34 5.05 12.94
CA ASN A 32 14.49 4.78 13.82
C ASN A 32 14.17 3.85 15.02
N SER A 33 12.90 3.64 15.36
CA SER A 33 12.50 2.75 16.47
C SER A 33 12.64 1.25 16.15
N SER A 34 12.77 0.86 14.88
CA SER A 34 13.12 -0.51 14.49
C SER A 34 14.64 -0.71 14.62
N ARG A 35 15.10 -1.19 15.78
CA ARG A 35 16.44 -1.77 15.92
C ARG A 35 16.34 -3.12 16.61
N ARG A 36 16.52 -4.19 15.82
CA ARG A 36 17.29 -5.42 16.10
C ARG A 36 16.86 -6.55 15.14
N ASP A 37 17.86 -7.34 14.74
CA ASP A 37 17.81 -8.68 14.12
C ASP A 37 17.85 -8.78 12.56
N PRO A 38 18.74 -9.59 11.94
CA PRO A 38 18.97 -9.60 10.50
C PRO A 38 18.31 -10.81 9.82
N THR A 39 17.06 -10.69 9.41
CA THR A 39 16.44 -11.61 8.45
C THR A 39 15.57 -10.82 7.46
N VAL A 40 16.17 -10.46 6.33
CA VAL A 40 15.49 -9.71 5.25
C VAL A 40 15.77 -10.41 3.94
N PHE A 41 14.73 -10.90 3.28
CA PHE A 41 14.81 -11.50 1.95
C PHE A 41 14.65 -10.44 0.84
N VAL A 42 15.69 -10.38 -0.01
CA VAL A 42 15.73 -10.24 -1.48
C VAL A 42 14.79 -9.24 -2.15
N THR A 43 15.17 -7.97 -2.10
CA THR A 43 15.05 -7.05 -3.25
C THR A 43 16.43 -6.48 -3.51
N SER A 44 16.76 -6.06 -4.73
CA SER A 44 18.06 -5.39 -4.95
C SER A 44 18.21 -4.19 -4.00
N ASP A 45 19.41 -3.92 -3.49
CA ASP A 45 19.65 -2.80 -2.54
C ASP A 45 19.11 -1.46 -3.07
N LYS A 46 19.10 -1.29 -4.40
CA LYS A 46 18.56 -0.12 -5.08
C LYS A 46 17.03 -0.05 -5.01
N GLN A 47 16.33 -1.15 -5.27
CA GLN A 47 14.86 -1.18 -5.22
C GLN A 47 14.36 -0.98 -3.79
N ALA A 48 14.98 -1.63 -2.80
CA ALA A 48 14.70 -1.39 -1.38
C ALA A 48 14.87 0.10 -1.03
N SER A 49 15.96 0.72 -1.49
CA SER A 49 16.22 2.15 -1.29
C SER A 49 15.14 3.05 -1.89
N GLU A 50 14.65 2.71 -3.09
CA GLU A 50 13.60 3.48 -3.75
C GLU A 50 12.23 3.32 -3.08
N ILE A 51 11.86 2.11 -2.65
CA ILE A 51 10.66 1.84 -1.84
C ILE A 51 10.68 2.71 -0.58
N ARG A 52 11.81 2.74 0.14
CA ARG A 52 11.97 3.54 1.37
C ARG A 52 11.76 5.02 1.11
N LYS A 53 12.41 5.60 0.10
CA LYS A 53 12.29 7.03 -0.23
C LYS A 53 10.84 7.40 -0.57
N ARG A 54 10.20 6.60 -1.41
CA ARG A 54 8.80 6.81 -1.82
C ARG A 54 7.84 6.70 -0.66
N SER A 55 8.04 5.71 0.20
CA SER A 55 7.18 5.47 1.36
C SER A 55 7.37 6.53 2.44
N PHE A 56 8.61 6.93 2.71
CA PHE A 56 8.94 8.02 3.62
C PHE A 56 8.23 9.31 3.20
N PHE A 57 8.39 9.71 1.93
CA PHE A 57 7.70 10.88 1.40
C PHE A 57 6.18 10.79 1.58
N ALA A 58 5.59 9.64 1.23
CA ALA A 58 4.15 9.48 1.28
C ALA A 58 3.58 9.53 2.70
N GLN A 59 4.30 9.00 3.70
CA GLN A 59 3.91 9.12 5.10
C GLN A 59 4.03 10.56 5.63
N VAL A 60 5.07 11.29 5.20
CA VAL A 60 5.18 12.72 5.51
C VAL A 60 4.00 13.47 4.90
N ALA A 61 3.68 13.24 3.63
CA ALA A 61 2.53 13.84 2.96
C ALA A 61 1.21 13.52 3.67
N GLU A 62 1.00 12.27 4.09
CA GLU A 62 -0.17 11.84 4.86
C GLU A 62 -0.31 12.63 6.17
N ARG A 63 0.77 12.73 6.96
CA ARG A 63 0.76 13.42 8.26
C ARG A 63 0.60 14.93 8.15
N VAL A 64 1.25 15.56 7.16
CA VAL A 64 1.02 16.97 6.85
C VAL A 64 -0.45 17.17 6.46
N SER A 65 -1.00 16.26 5.66
CA SER A 65 -2.39 16.36 5.21
C SER A 65 -3.39 16.25 6.37
N TYR A 66 -3.11 15.42 7.35
CA TYR A 66 -3.91 15.30 8.57
C TYR A 66 -3.82 16.53 9.49
N LYS A 67 -2.66 17.22 9.53
CA LYS A 67 -2.42 18.38 10.41
C LYS A 67 -3.01 19.69 9.88
N LEU A 68 -3.19 19.81 8.56
CA LEU A 68 -3.64 21.04 7.93
C LEU A 68 -5.17 21.10 7.74
N PRO A 69 -5.80 22.28 7.89
CA PRO A 69 -7.19 22.48 7.48
C PRO A 69 -7.39 22.24 5.98
N ARG A 70 -8.59 21.80 5.59
CA ARG A 70 -8.92 21.43 4.20
C ARG A 70 -8.68 22.56 3.20
N GLU A 71 -8.93 23.82 3.58
CA GLU A 71 -8.68 24.98 2.73
C GLU A 71 -7.17 25.17 2.47
N GLN A 72 -6.32 24.85 3.45
CA GLN A 72 -4.87 24.93 3.31
C GLN A 72 -4.30 23.77 2.52
N LEU A 73 -4.92 22.59 2.53
CA LEU A 73 -4.48 21.46 1.71
C LEU A 73 -4.52 21.80 0.22
N TYR A 74 -5.61 22.39 -0.26
CA TYR A 74 -5.72 22.77 -1.67
C TYR A 74 -4.76 23.90 -2.06
N ALA A 75 -4.62 24.90 -1.18
CA ALA A 75 -3.72 26.03 -1.41
C ALA A 75 -2.23 25.60 -1.42
N ASN A 76 -1.87 24.59 -0.64
CA ASN A 76 -0.48 24.15 -0.44
C ASN A 76 -0.26 22.71 -0.92
N ARG A 77 -1.01 22.25 -1.93
CA ARG A 77 -0.93 20.85 -2.40
C ARG A 77 0.50 20.43 -2.80
N ASN A 78 1.31 21.37 -3.26
CA ASN A 78 2.69 21.17 -3.72
C ASN A 78 3.74 21.49 -2.63
N ALA A 79 3.35 21.58 -1.36
CA ALA A 79 4.25 21.99 -0.27
C ALA A 79 5.49 21.10 -0.07
N LEU A 80 5.48 19.89 -0.64
CA LEU A 80 6.56 18.91 -0.51
C LEU A 80 7.33 18.67 -1.81
N ASP A 81 7.14 19.51 -2.83
CA ASP A 81 7.78 19.35 -4.14
C ASP A 81 9.32 19.22 -4.03
N ASP A 82 9.94 19.98 -3.10
CA ASP A 82 11.39 19.98 -2.88
C ASP A 82 11.95 18.61 -2.42
N ILE A 83 11.13 17.81 -1.75
CA ILE A 83 11.50 16.47 -1.26
C ILE A 83 10.83 15.33 -2.06
N CYS A 84 10.18 15.66 -3.18
CA CYS A 84 9.49 14.68 -4.02
C CYS A 84 10.48 13.62 -4.57
N PRO A 85 10.23 12.33 -4.32
CA PRO A 85 11.10 11.25 -4.81
C PRO A 85 10.90 10.97 -6.30
N LEU A 86 9.79 11.41 -6.89
CA LEU A 86 9.49 11.27 -8.32
C LEU A 86 10.27 12.31 -9.14
N ARG A 87 11.59 12.12 -9.22
CA ARG A 87 12.48 13.02 -9.97
C ARG A 87 12.07 13.11 -11.44
N TYR A 88 12.32 14.26 -12.05
CA TYR A 88 12.23 14.42 -13.50
C TYR A 88 13.20 13.45 -14.19
N ILE A 89 12.70 12.76 -15.22
CA ILE A 89 13.48 11.81 -16.02
C ILE A 89 13.39 12.24 -17.48
N ALA A 90 14.52 12.58 -18.07
CA ALA A 90 14.63 12.75 -19.51
C ALA A 90 14.67 11.36 -20.17
N CYS A 91 13.60 10.98 -20.86
CA CYS A 91 13.52 9.68 -21.51
C CYS A 91 14.39 9.63 -22.76
N SER A 92 15.28 8.62 -22.82
CA SER A 92 16.07 8.33 -24.01
C SER A 92 15.25 7.50 -25.01
N ARG A 93 15.56 7.66 -26.31
CA ARG A 93 14.98 6.79 -27.35
C ARG A 93 15.58 5.40 -27.21
N SER A 94 14.73 4.41 -26.98
CA SER A 94 15.07 2.99 -26.93
C SER A 94 14.10 2.19 -27.78
N LYS A 95 14.56 1.10 -28.38
CA LYS A 95 13.71 0.13 -29.08
C LYS A 95 12.94 -0.77 -28.10
N TYR A 96 13.47 -0.95 -26.89
CA TYR A 96 12.98 -1.91 -25.91
C TYR A 96 12.47 -1.22 -24.64
N ARG A 97 11.54 -1.89 -23.96
CA ARG A 97 11.00 -1.46 -22.67
C ARG A 97 12.09 -1.47 -21.59
N SER A 98 11.96 -0.58 -20.63
CA SER A 98 12.69 -0.68 -19.36
C SER A 98 12.05 -1.78 -18.51
N ALA A 99 12.84 -2.46 -17.67
CA ALA A 99 12.30 -3.47 -16.75
C ALA A 99 11.33 -2.88 -15.72
N SER A 100 11.51 -1.61 -15.36
CA SER A 100 10.68 -0.91 -14.36
C SER A 100 9.42 -0.27 -14.95
N GLY A 101 9.21 -0.32 -16.26
CA GLY A 101 8.14 0.41 -16.96
C GLY A 101 8.35 1.92 -17.09
N ILE A 102 9.43 2.48 -16.52
CA ILE A 102 9.78 3.90 -16.66
C ILE A 102 9.97 4.27 -18.13
N CYS A 103 9.52 5.47 -18.50
CA CYS A 103 9.61 6.03 -19.85
C CYS A 103 8.74 5.34 -20.92
N ASN A 104 7.77 4.51 -20.52
CA ASN A 104 6.72 4.05 -21.42
C ASN A 104 5.89 5.24 -21.93
N ASN A 105 5.50 6.15 -21.02
CA ASN A 105 4.95 7.45 -21.36
C ASN A 105 6.03 8.53 -21.24
N VAL A 106 6.46 9.11 -22.37
CA VAL A 106 7.53 10.12 -22.41
C VAL A 106 7.14 11.46 -21.79
N LEU A 107 5.85 11.78 -21.72
CA LEU A 107 5.35 13.00 -21.09
C LEU A 107 5.19 12.84 -19.58
N SER A 108 5.02 11.61 -19.11
CA SER A 108 4.90 11.27 -17.70
C SER A 108 5.67 9.97 -17.40
N PRO A 109 7.01 10.05 -17.24
CA PRO A 109 7.88 8.88 -17.22
C PRO A 109 7.57 7.82 -16.16
N HIS A 110 6.96 8.22 -15.04
CA HIS A 110 6.61 7.31 -13.94
C HIS A 110 5.23 6.67 -14.08
N SER A 111 4.40 7.12 -15.03
CA SER A 111 3.04 6.59 -15.19
C SER A 111 3.06 5.13 -15.62
N GLY A 112 2.47 4.27 -14.79
CA GLY A 112 2.45 2.82 -15.00
C GLY A 112 3.76 2.10 -14.66
N ALA A 113 4.78 2.83 -14.19
CA ALA A 113 6.03 2.22 -13.72
C ALA A 113 5.84 1.56 -12.34
N VAL A 114 6.76 0.65 -12.02
CA VAL A 114 6.86 0.03 -10.69
C VAL A 114 7.02 1.10 -9.58
N LEU A 115 6.61 0.74 -8.37
CA LEU A 115 6.67 1.57 -7.17
C LEU A 115 5.86 2.87 -7.27
N HIS A 116 4.94 2.96 -8.23
CA HIS A 116 4.04 4.10 -8.41
C HIS A 116 2.69 3.83 -7.74
N SER A 117 1.91 4.87 -7.46
CA SER A 117 0.56 4.71 -6.90
C SER A 117 -0.41 4.11 -7.91
N PHE A 118 -1.35 3.28 -7.45
CA PHE A 118 -2.49 2.90 -8.28
C PHE A 118 -3.30 4.13 -8.73
N GLN A 119 -3.84 4.08 -9.94
CA GLN A 119 -4.78 5.10 -10.40
C GLN A 119 -6.13 4.93 -9.71
N ARG A 120 -6.67 6.04 -9.20
CA ARG A 120 -8.00 6.08 -8.61
C ARG A 120 -9.05 6.38 -9.68
N ALA A 121 -10.00 5.46 -9.89
CA ALA A 121 -11.19 5.71 -10.69
C ALA A 121 -12.23 6.56 -9.96
N LEU A 122 -12.25 6.47 -8.62
CA LEU A 122 -13.08 7.24 -7.71
C LEU A 122 -12.23 7.82 -6.57
N PRO A 123 -12.62 8.95 -5.97
CA PRO A 123 -11.95 9.47 -4.77
C PRO A 123 -11.83 8.43 -3.65
N ALA A 124 -10.77 8.54 -2.84
CA ALA A 124 -10.61 7.69 -1.68
C ALA A 124 -11.68 7.98 -0.62
N ASP A 125 -12.08 6.95 0.14
CA ASP A 125 -13.08 7.04 1.20
C ASP A 125 -12.49 6.48 2.50
N TYR A 126 -11.85 7.38 3.25
CA TYR A 126 -11.24 7.12 4.56
C TYR A 126 -12.07 7.82 5.65
N GLY A 127 -12.03 7.30 6.88
CA GLY A 127 -12.85 7.84 7.99
C GLY A 127 -12.55 9.32 8.30
N ASP A 128 -11.29 9.71 8.13
CA ASP A 128 -10.74 11.07 8.30
C ASP A 128 -10.46 11.77 6.96
N GLU A 129 -10.95 11.21 5.85
CA GLU A 129 -10.68 11.64 4.48
C GLU A 129 -9.21 11.54 4.01
N ILE A 130 -8.27 11.14 4.87
CA ILE A 130 -6.83 11.12 4.57
C ILE A 130 -6.29 9.69 4.54
N SER A 131 -6.37 8.96 5.65
CA SER A 131 -5.72 7.66 5.77
C SER A 131 -6.27 6.74 6.86
N SER A 132 -7.18 7.18 7.73
CA SER A 132 -7.76 6.28 8.75
C SER A 132 -8.62 5.20 8.11
N TRP A 133 -8.92 4.13 8.86
CA TRP A 133 -9.86 3.12 8.40
C TRP A 133 -11.22 3.73 8.08
N LYS A 134 -11.88 3.19 7.06
CA LYS A 134 -13.19 3.66 6.64
C LYS A 134 -14.20 3.48 7.78
N LEU A 135 -15.04 4.49 7.97
CA LEU A 135 -16.18 4.46 8.88
C LEU A 135 -17.48 4.24 8.11
N SER A 136 -18.54 3.89 8.83
CA SER A 136 -19.90 3.85 8.28
C SER A 136 -20.37 5.25 7.85
N VAL A 137 -21.50 5.30 7.14
CA VAL A 137 -22.15 6.57 6.77
C VAL A 137 -22.48 7.40 8.02
N ASP A 138 -22.85 6.73 9.11
CA ASP A 138 -23.17 7.33 10.41
C ASP A 138 -21.93 7.60 11.28
N LYS A 139 -20.72 7.37 10.74
CA LYS A 139 -19.41 7.52 11.42
C LYS A 139 -19.10 6.49 12.51
N ASP A 140 -19.83 5.38 12.52
CA ASP A 140 -19.54 4.22 13.38
C ASP A 140 -18.47 3.31 12.77
N GLN A 141 -17.88 2.44 13.61
CA GLN A 141 -16.98 1.39 13.14
C GLN A 141 -17.72 0.38 12.24
N LEU A 142 -17.07 -0.05 11.17
CA LEU A 142 -17.61 -1.08 10.29
C LEU A 142 -17.58 -2.46 10.99
N PRO A 143 -18.51 -3.38 10.63
CA PRO A 143 -18.48 -4.74 11.15
C PRO A 143 -17.13 -5.43 10.90
N HIS A 144 -16.71 -6.28 11.84
CA HIS A 144 -15.46 -7.02 11.73
C HIS A 144 -15.43 -7.87 10.45
N PRO A 145 -14.33 -7.86 9.66
CA PRO A 145 -14.26 -8.57 8.38
C PRO A 145 -14.53 -10.07 8.49
N ASN A 146 -14.03 -10.72 9.54
CA ASN A 146 -14.23 -12.16 9.74
C ASN A 146 -15.69 -12.50 10.03
N ARG A 147 -16.41 -11.64 10.78
CA ARG A 147 -17.86 -11.79 10.99
C ARG A 147 -18.63 -11.74 9.67
N ILE A 148 -18.28 -10.81 8.78
CA ILE A 148 -18.90 -10.70 7.45
C ILE A 148 -18.56 -11.92 6.59
N ALA A 149 -17.28 -12.32 6.54
CA ALA A 149 -16.84 -13.50 5.80
C ALA A 149 -17.56 -14.76 6.29
N HIS A 150 -17.66 -14.96 7.59
CA HIS A 150 -18.38 -16.08 8.19
C HIS A 150 -19.87 -16.05 7.85
N MET A 151 -20.53 -14.89 7.95
CA MET A 151 -21.94 -14.75 7.60
C MET A 151 -22.21 -15.08 6.12
N LEU A 152 -21.37 -14.58 5.21
CA LEU A 152 -21.56 -14.76 3.76
C LEU A 152 -21.20 -16.18 3.30
N PHE A 153 -20.04 -16.70 3.73
CA PHE A 153 -19.47 -17.93 3.19
C PHE A 153 -19.90 -19.20 3.95
N ARG A 154 -20.37 -19.12 5.20
CA ARG A 154 -20.89 -20.30 5.93
C ARG A 154 -22.28 -20.75 5.49
N SER A 155 -23.07 -19.87 4.86
CA SER A 155 -24.43 -20.23 4.38
C SER A 155 -24.43 -21.21 3.20
N SER A 156 -23.25 -21.59 2.71
CA SER A 156 -23.09 -22.47 1.57
C SER A 156 -23.33 -23.95 1.92
N LYS A 157 -24.61 -24.32 2.01
CA LYS A 157 -25.08 -25.65 1.54
C LYS A 157 -24.83 -25.84 0.02
N PHE A 158 -23.79 -25.22 -0.56
CA PHE A 158 -23.43 -25.34 -1.97
C PHE A 158 -22.68 -26.64 -2.29
N TYR A 159 -22.41 -27.47 -1.28
CA TYR A 159 -21.97 -28.85 -1.47
C TYR A 159 -22.93 -29.81 -0.76
N SER A 160 -24.17 -29.86 -1.23
CA SER A 160 -24.86 -31.15 -1.25
C SER A 160 -24.53 -31.79 -2.60
N PRO A 161 -23.88 -32.97 -2.64
CA PRO A 161 -23.66 -33.73 -3.87
C PRO A 161 -24.95 -34.08 -4.63
N GLN A 162 -26.12 -33.76 -4.07
CA GLN A 162 -27.44 -34.14 -4.57
C GLN A 162 -28.19 -32.98 -5.26
N ASN A 163 -27.68 -31.74 -5.21
CA ASN A 163 -28.28 -30.58 -5.90
C ASN A 163 -27.32 -30.04 -6.99
N ASN A 164 -27.30 -30.75 -8.13
CA ASN A 164 -26.52 -30.46 -9.34
C ASN A 164 -27.00 -29.18 -10.08
N GLY A 165 -27.01 -28.04 -9.40
CA GLY A 165 -27.53 -26.78 -9.91
C GLY A 165 -26.49 -25.69 -10.16
N LEU A 166 -25.19 -25.95 -9.99
CA LEU A 166 -24.18 -25.02 -10.48
C LEU A 166 -24.02 -25.23 -11.99
N PRO A 167 -24.18 -24.18 -12.82
CA PRO A 167 -23.80 -24.26 -14.22
C PRO A 167 -22.33 -24.66 -14.27
N SER A 168 -22.04 -25.86 -14.76
CA SER A 168 -20.69 -26.28 -15.09
C SER A 168 -20.25 -25.49 -16.32
N THR A 169 -19.94 -24.21 -16.15
CA THR A 169 -19.15 -23.49 -17.17
C THR A 169 -17.87 -24.30 -17.36
N PRO A 170 -17.57 -24.80 -18.57
CA PRO A 170 -16.40 -25.65 -18.81
C PRO A 170 -15.15 -24.78 -18.81
N ILE A 171 -14.72 -24.37 -17.61
CA ILE A 171 -13.53 -23.57 -17.40
C ILE A 171 -12.43 -24.51 -16.92
N SER A 172 -11.38 -24.63 -17.73
CA SER A 172 -10.20 -25.41 -17.34
C SER A 172 -9.43 -24.73 -16.20
N ALA A 173 -8.69 -25.50 -15.41
CA ALA A 173 -7.80 -24.95 -14.39
C ALA A 173 -6.73 -23.98 -14.96
N LEU A 174 -6.40 -24.12 -16.26
CA LEU A 174 -5.49 -23.20 -16.95
C LEU A 174 -6.02 -21.76 -16.94
N PHE A 175 -7.34 -21.56 -16.99
CA PHE A 175 -7.92 -20.21 -16.91
C PHE A 175 -7.57 -19.53 -15.58
N VAL A 176 -7.68 -20.26 -14.47
CA VAL A 176 -7.34 -19.72 -13.14
C VAL A 176 -5.86 -19.36 -13.09
N GLN A 177 -4.99 -20.25 -13.53
CA GLN A 177 -3.54 -20.00 -13.50
C GLN A 177 -3.13 -18.85 -14.43
N TRP A 178 -3.72 -18.77 -15.63
CA TRP A 178 -3.47 -17.68 -16.57
C TRP A 178 -3.96 -16.33 -16.02
N SER A 179 -5.13 -16.31 -15.37
CA SER A 179 -5.67 -15.10 -14.77
C SER A 179 -4.77 -14.57 -13.65
N ARG A 180 -4.19 -15.48 -12.85
CA ARG A 180 -3.23 -15.11 -11.82
C ARG A 180 -1.93 -14.58 -12.42
N PHE A 181 -1.40 -15.25 -13.46
CA PHE A 181 -0.20 -14.81 -14.16
C PHE A 181 -0.38 -13.39 -14.73
N LEU A 182 -1.52 -13.12 -15.36
CA LEU A 182 -1.83 -11.79 -15.89
C LEU A 182 -2.01 -10.74 -14.79
N TYR A 183 -2.66 -11.11 -13.66
CA TYR A 183 -2.79 -10.22 -12.51
C TYR A 183 -1.42 -9.82 -11.96
N ASP A 184 -0.52 -10.79 -11.76
CA ASP A 184 0.82 -10.55 -11.22
C ASP A 184 1.72 -9.75 -12.17
N ASP A 185 1.40 -9.71 -13.47
CA ASP A 185 2.07 -8.87 -14.46
C ASP A 185 1.72 -7.38 -14.32
N MET A 186 0.52 -7.07 -13.80
CA MET A 186 -0.01 -5.69 -13.76
C MET A 186 -0.09 -5.10 -12.35
N ALA A 187 -0.14 -5.95 -11.31
CA ALA A 187 -0.42 -5.52 -9.95
C ALA A 187 0.24 -6.40 -8.89
N ALA A 188 1.00 -5.75 -8.02
CA ALA A 188 1.52 -6.37 -6.80
C ALA A 188 1.32 -5.42 -5.61
N ILE A 189 0.37 -5.77 -4.74
CA ILE A 189 0.09 -5.05 -3.49
C ILE A 189 0.82 -5.80 -2.38
N VAL A 190 1.78 -5.13 -1.73
CA VAL A 190 2.56 -5.72 -0.63
C VAL A 190 2.23 -5.06 0.70
N PRO A 191 2.31 -5.79 1.82
CA PRO A 191 2.22 -5.20 3.15
C PRO A 191 3.35 -4.18 3.39
N TYR A 192 3.08 -3.21 4.26
CA TYR A 192 4.04 -2.20 4.66
C TYR A 192 5.28 -2.85 5.28
N ARG A 193 6.45 -2.37 4.86
CA ARG A 193 7.74 -2.71 5.44
C ARG A 193 8.42 -1.45 5.96
N ASP A 194 9.07 -1.58 7.10
CA ASP A 194 9.87 -0.51 7.69
C ASP A 194 11.18 -0.25 6.92
N THR A 195 12.04 0.63 7.43
CA THR A 195 13.34 0.95 6.83
C THR A 195 14.31 -0.23 6.76
N ASP A 196 14.15 -1.21 7.64
CA ASP A 196 14.94 -2.42 7.62
C ASP A 196 14.34 -3.46 6.66
N GLY A 197 13.23 -3.16 5.98
CA GLY A 197 12.52 -4.11 5.13
C GLY A 197 11.69 -5.12 5.91
N LYS A 198 11.46 -4.89 7.21
CA LYS A 198 10.74 -5.80 8.09
C LYS A 198 9.26 -5.49 8.14
N LEU A 199 8.48 -6.55 8.34
CA LEU A 199 7.06 -6.46 8.60
C LEU A 199 6.84 -6.12 10.08
N PRO A 200 6.01 -5.13 10.42
CA PRO A 200 5.59 -4.90 11.79
C PRO A 200 4.93 -6.16 12.37
N SER A 201 5.28 -6.50 13.62
CA SER A 201 4.54 -7.53 14.37
C SER A 201 3.27 -6.89 14.91
N CYS A 202 2.10 -7.26 14.37
CA CYS A 202 0.81 -6.71 14.80
C CYS A 202 0.13 -7.51 15.91
N CYS A 203 0.63 -8.71 16.22
CA CYS A 203 0.12 -9.59 17.26
C CYS A 203 1.20 -9.88 18.31
N PRO A 204 0.84 -10.12 19.59
CA PRO A 204 -0.53 -10.13 20.13
C PRO A 204 -1.15 -8.74 20.34
N GLU A 205 -0.33 -7.72 20.65
CA GLU A 205 -0.74 -6.31 20.70
C GLU A 205 0.39 -5.46 20.10
N SER A 206 0.03 -4.45 19.32
CA SER A 206 0.98 -3.56 18.66
C SER A 206 0.36 -2.19 18.44
N ASP A 207 1.01 -1.15 18.95
CA ASP A 207 0.62 0.25 18.71
C ASP A 207 1.18 0.78 17.38
N HIS A 208 1.70 -0.10 16.51
CA HIS A 208 2.28 0.33 15.24
C HIS A 208 1.17 0.89 14.31
N PRO A 209 1.32 2.09 13.74
CA PRO A 209 0.26 2.77 12.99
C PRO A 209 -0.16 2.05 11.69
N GLU A 210 0.72 1.18 11.18
CA GLU A 210 0.46 0.33 10.00
C GLU A 210 -0.15 -1.04 10.36
N CYS A 211 -0.44 -1.30 11.64
CA CYS A 211 -1.10 -2.52 12.09
C CYS A 211 -2.62 -2.33 12.20
N ALA A 212 -3.36 -3.37 11.83
CA ALA A 212 -4.79 -3.49 12.12
C ALA A 212 -5.12 -4.96 12.39
N PRO A 213 -4.66 -5.51 13.54
CA PRO A 213 -4.89 -6.91 13.86
C PRO A 213 -6.38 -7.24 13.80
N LEU A 214 -6.69 -8.40 13.22
CA LEU A 214 -8.06 -8.90 13.13
C LEU A 214 -8.25 -9.87 14.30
N TYR A 215 -9.09 -9.46 15.24
CA TYR A 215 -9.46 -10.26 16.40
C TYR A 215 -10.83 -9.80 16.90
N ASP A 216 -11.81 -10.71 16.93
CA ASP A 216 -13.14 -10.45 17.46
C ASP A 216 -13.37 -11.29 18.73
N ASP A 217 -13.16 -10.68 19.90
CA ASP A 217 -13.48 -11.25 21.22
C ASP A 217 -14.95 -11.67 21.37
N ASN A 218 -15.82 -11.26 20.45
CA ASN A 218 -17.25 -11.56 20.48
C ASN A 218 -17.67 -12.56 19.39
N ASP A 219 -16.76 -13.09 18.57
CA ASP A 219 -17.09 -14.15 17.60
C ASP A 219 -16.88 -15.54 18.24
N PRO A 220 -17.97 -16.27 18.57
CA PRO A 220 -17.86 -17.60 19.20
C PRO A 220 -17.07 -18.60 18.36
N HIS A 221 -16.98 -18.39 17.05
CA HIS A 221 -16.23 -19.25 16.17
C HIS A 221 -14.72 -18.96 16.17
N GLU A 222 -14.31 -17.70 16.28
CA GLU A 222 -12.89 -17.37 16.45
C GLU A 222 -12.37 -17.91 17.79
N ILE A 223 -13.20 -17.76 18.84
CA ILE A 223 -12.94 -18.32 20.17
C ILE A 223 -12.86 -19.86 20.10
N MET A 224 -13.83 -20.52 19.46
CA MET A 224 -13.87 -21.99 19.36
C MET A 224 -12.75 -22.56 18.48
N ALA A 225 -12.35 -21.85 17.42
CA ALA A 225 -11.27 -22.26 16.52
C ALA A 225 -9.87 -21.92 17.08
N GLY A 226 -9.77 -21.22 18.21
CA GLY A 226 -8.50 -20.79 18.80
C GLY A 226 -7.70 -19.87 17.88
N LEU A 227 -8.38 -19.12 16.99
CA LEU A 227 -7.73 -18.37 15.92
C LEU A 227 -6.91 -17.17 16.42
N GLY A 228 -7.10 -16.74 17.67
CA GLY A 228 -6.31 -15.70 18.32
C GLY A 228 -6.20 -14.41 17.48
N CYS A 229 -5.16 -13.61 17.74
CA CYS A 229 -4.86 -12.43 16.93
C CYS A 229 -4.37 -12.82 15.54
N GLN A 230 -5.08 -12.39 14.49
CA GLN A 230 -4.62 -12.51 13.11
C GLN A 230 -3.89 -11.21 12.70
N SER A 231 -2.60 -11.33 12.40
CA SER A 231 -1.79 -10.18 12.03
C SER A 231 -2.20 -9.65 10.66
N TYR A 232 -2.54 -8.36 10.61
CA TYR A 232 -2.79 -7.66 9.35
C TYR A 232 -2.05 -6.33 9.35
N VAL A 233 -1.19 -6.17 8.34
CA VAL A 233 -0.39 -4.98 8.09
C VAL A 233 -0.97 -4.27 6.87
N ARG A 234 -1.14 -2.95 6.96
CA ARG A 234 -1.61 -2.11 5.85
C ARG A 234 -0.70 -2.26 4.63
N SER A 235 -1.25 -2.02 3.44
CA SER A 235 -0.45 -2.02 2.21
C SER A 235 0.61 -0.91 2.22
N GLN A 236 1.75 -1.17 1.56
CA GLN A 236 2.80 -0.20 1.32
C GLN A 236 2.24 1.06 0.68
N ILE A 237 2.75 2.21 1.10
CA ILE A 237 2.28 3.53 0.70
C ILE A 237 3.18 4.14 -0.38
N ALA A 238 2.58 4.78 -1.39
CA ALA A 238 3.28 5.48 -2.46
C ALA A 238 2.94 6.99 -2.46
N PRO A 239 3.84 7.84 -2.99
CA PRO A 239 3.53 9.22 -3.32
C PRO A 239 2.35 9.27 -4.29
N SER A 240 1.56 10.35 -4.23
CA SER A 240 0.63 10.65 -5.32
C SER A 240 1.41 10.91 -6.62
N ALA A 241 0.73 10.78 -7.76
CA ALA A 241 1.38 10.89 -9.07
C ALA A 241 2.14 12.22 -9.30
N ARG A 242 1.78 13.26 -8.55
CA ARG A 242 2.39 14.60 -8.59
C ARG A 242 3.08 15.00 -7.29
N CYS A 243 3.30 14.07 -6.36
CA CYS A 243 3.83 14.40 -5.02
C CYS A 243 2.99 15.42 -4.25
N GLU A 244 1.70 15.54 -4.59
CA GLU A 244 0.76 16.42 -3.91
C GLU A 244 0.36 15.85 -2.54
N LEU A 245 0.12 16.75 -1.57
CA LEU A 245 -0.60 16.47 -0.32
C LEU A 245 -2.00 15.93 -0.61
N GLY A 246 -2.52 15.11 0.30
CA GLY A 246 -3.88 14.59 0.23
C GLY A 246 -3.99 13.19 0.81
N THR A 247 -4.87 12.40 0.18
CA THR A 247 -5.24 11.08 0.68
C THR A 247 -4.14 10.04 0.43
N ARG A 248 -4.02 9.07 1.33
CA ARG A 248 -3.11 7.92 1.21
C ARG A 248 -3.26 7.20 -0.14
N GLN A 249 -2.13 6.82 -0.75
CA GLN A 249 -2.10 6.03 -1.98
C GLN A 249 -1.35 4.71 -1.76
N GLN A 250 -1.86 3.61 -2.31
CA GLN A 250 -1.21 2.30 -2.23
C GLN A 250 -0.17 2.16 -3.34
N MET A 251 0.98 1.58 -3.00
CA MET A 251 2.05 1.32 -3.96
C MET A 251 1.74 0.08 -4.79
N ASN A 252 1.88 0.19 -6.11
CA ASN A 252 1.99 -0.96 -6.98
C ASN A 252 3.47 -1.36 -7.09
N MET A 253 3.83 -2.56 -6.65
CA MET A 253 5.18 -3.10 -6.78
C MET A 253 5.46 -3.65 -8.18
N ALA A 254 4.41 -3.90 -8.98
CA ALA A 254 4.52 -4.28 -10.38
C ALA A 254 4.37 -3.05 -11.28
N SER A 255 4.83 -3.17 -12.52
CA SER A 255 4.45 -2.28 -13.61
C SER A 255 2.95 -2.46 -13.91
N SER A 256 2.32 -1.46 -14.51
CA SER A 256 0.90 -1.57 -14.90
C SER A 256 0.72 -2.11 -16.32
N PHE A 257 1.80 -2.53 -16.97
CA PHE A 257 1.80 -2.99 -18.35
C PHE A 257 1.78 -4.53 -18.40
N ILE A 258 1.23 -5.08 -19.48
CA ILE A 258 1.37 -6.51 -19.77
C ILE A 258 2.69 -6.69 -20.51
N ASP A 259 3.77 -6.91 -19.78
CA ASP A 259 5.13 -7.01 -20.31
C ASP A 259 5.93 -8.22 -19.81
N ALA A 260 5.23 -9.19 -19.22
CA ALA A 260 5.78 -10.44 -18.69
C ALA A 260 6.83 -10.20 -17.59
N GLU A 261 6.55 -9.25 -16.71
CA GLU A 261 7.29 -8.96 -15.48
C GLU A 261 7.55 -10.24 -14.65
N PRO A 262 6.61 -11.20 -14.46
CA PRO A 262 6.91 -12.43 -13.71
C PRO A 262 8.07 -13.24 -14.33
N ILE A 263 8.25 -13.14 -15.66
CA ILE A 263 9.33 -13.82 -16.40
C ILE A 263 10.62 -13.00 -16.36
N TYR A 264 10.55 -11.69 -16.62
CA TYR A 264 11.74 -10.85 -16.83
C TYR A 264 12.21 -10.11 -15.59
N GLY A 265 11.38 -10.02 -14.55
CA GLY A 265 11.64 -9.17 -13.40
C GLY A 265 11.40 -7.70 -13.67
N ASN A 266 11.37 -6.92 -12.58
CA ASN A 266 10.91 -5.53 -12.61
C ASN A 266 12.00 -4.50 -12.29
N THR A 267 13.22 -5.01 -12.13
CA THR A 267 14.47 -4.24 -12.05
C THR A 267 15.45 -4.75 -13.10
N ILE A 268 16.40 -3.90 -13.48
CA ILE A 268 17.45 -4.31 -14.41
C ILE A 268 18.35 -5.36 -13.78
N GLU A 269 18.58 -5.29 -12.47
CA GLU A 269 19.35 -6.27 -11.72
C GLU A 269 18.70 -7.66 -11.80
N GLU A 270 17.42 -7.77 -11.47
CA GLU A 270 16.66 -9.04 -11.54
C GLU A 270 16.62 -9.58 -12.98
N ALA A 271 16.39 -8.70 -13.97
CA ALA A 271 16.39 -9.10 -15.37
C ALA A 271 17.75 -9.64 -15.86
N LEU A 272 18.85 -9.12 -15.31
CA LEU A 272 20.20 -9.59 -15.61
C LEU A 272 20.57 -10.87 -14.85
N GLU A 273 20.01 -11.10 -13.67
CA GLU A 273 20.15 -12.33 -12.88
C GLU A 273 19.39 -13.49 -13.55
N LYS A 274 18.19 -13.25 -14.06
CA LYS A 274 17.40 -14.24 -14.80
C LYS A 274 17.99 -14.60 -16.16
N ARG A 275 19.07 -13.95 -16.63
CA ARG A 275 19.70 -14.24 -17.92
C ARG A 275 20.96 -15.07 -17.77
N THR A 276 21.12 -16.08 -18.62
CA THR A 276 22.39 -16.84 -18.76
C THR A 276 23.54 -15.99 -19.29
N ARG A 277 23.23 -14.85 -19.92
CA ARG A 277 24.16 -13.99 -20.69
C ARG A 277 24.85 -14.74 -21.84
N LYS A 278 24.30 -15.87 -22.28
CA LYS A 278 24.76 -16.65 -23.43
C LYS A 278 23.64 -16.72 -24.45
N ASN A 279 23.92 -16.32 -25.70
CA ASN A 279 22.99 -16.39 -26.84
C ASN A 279 21.60 -15.74 -26.62
N GLY A 280 21.45 -14.86 -25.62
CA GLY A 280 20.17 -14.24 -25.27
C GLY A 280 19.22 -15.10 -24.44
N ASN A 281 19.67 -16.21 -23.86
CA ASN A 281 18.81 -17.16 -23.12
C ASN A 281 18.55 -16.74 -21.67
N ILE A 282 17.39 -17.15 -21.14
CA ILE A 282 17.00 -17.08 -19.72
C ILE A 282 17.61 -18.27 -18.97
N ALA A 283 18.05 -18.06 -17.73
CA ALA A 283 18.55 -19.10 -16.84
C ALA A 283 17.36 -19.96 -16.35
N GLN A 284 17.42 -21.27 -16.58
CA GLN A 284 16.43 -22.24 -16.09
C GLN A 284 16.68 -22.58 -14.63
#